data_AF-A0A1C2XXD7-F1
#
_entry.id   AF-A0A1C2XXD7-F1
#
_cell.length_a   1.000
_cell.length_b   1.000
_cell.length_c   1.000
_cell.angle_alpha   90.00
_cell.angle_beta   90.00
_cell.angle_gamma   90.00
#
_symmetry.space_group_name_H-M   'P 1'
#
loop_
_entity.id
_entity.type
_entity.pdbx_description
1 polymer ?
#
loop_
_entity_poly.entity_id
_entity_poly.type
_entity_poly.pdbx_seq_one_letter_code
_entity_poly.pdbx_strand_id
1 'polypeptide(L)'
;MSKIIDLSVLVHEPLIFRDTTGEEYVIPGEVDLGFVIKLTAYQEQVAKIKNETEAIKKAQELIVDILNLDQSKKITLDFVKERFNDIRYIKLIIESMMSFINEIVNDPNSDSPA
;
A
#
# COMPACT_ATOMS: atom_id res chain seq x y z
N MET A 1 -10.37 -5.71 39.08
CA MET A 1 -10.29 -6.56 37.88
C MET A 1 -9.76 -5.71 36.75
N SER A 2 -8.69 -6.13 36.10
CA SER A 2 -8.14 -5.46 34.92
C SER A 2 -8.86 -5.94 33.66
N LYS A 3 -9.19 -5.02 32.77
CA LYS A 3 -9.74 -5.32 31.43
C LYS A 3 -8.56 -5.45 30.47
N ILE A 4 -8.38 -6.62 29.86
CA ILE A 4 -7.40 -6.86 28.80
C ILE A 4 -8.12 -6.65 27.47
N ILE A 5 -7.53 -5.86 26.57
CA ILE A 5 -7.97 -5.71 25.19
C ILE A 5 -6.90 -6.37 24.33
N ASP A 6 -7.27 -7.43 23.63
CA ASP A 6 -6.40 -8.13 22.70
C ASP A 6 -6.50 -7.47 21.33
N LEU A 7 -5.39 -6.96 20.81
CA LEU A 7 -5.33 -6.26 19.52
C LEU A 7 -5.03 -7.21 18.35
N SER A 8 -4.67 -8.48 18.63
CA SER A 8 -4.40 -9.48 17.58
C SER A 8 -5.62 -9.75 16.70
N VAL A 9 -6.82 -9.46 17.20
CA VAL A 9 -8.09 -9.59 16.45
C VAL A 9 -8.25 -8.55 15.33
N LEU A 10 -7.42 -7.51 15.31
CA LEU A 10 -7.48 -6.44 14.29
C LEU A 10 -6.49 -6.68 13.13
N VAL A 11 -5.68 -7.73 13.22
CA VAL A 11 -4.67 -8.07 12.20
C VAL A 11 -5.37 -8.63 10.97
N HIS A 12 -5.22 -7.94 9.85
CA HIS A 12 -5.80 -8.33 8.57
C HIS A 12 -4.92 -9.36 7.83
N GLU A 13 -5.53 -10.06 6.88
CA GLU A 13 -4.78 -10.93 5.96
C GLU A 13 -3.82 -10.11 5.09
N PRO A 14 -2.67 -10.67 4.67
CA PRO A 14 -1.71 -9.96 3.84
C PRO A 14 -2.23 -9.71 2.42
N LEU A 15 -1.86 -8.57 1.84
CA LEU A 15 -2.08 -8.27 0.43
C LEU A 15 -0.91 -8.80 -0.40
N ILE A 16 -1.19 -9.61 -1.41
CA ILE A 16 -0.16 -10.21 -2.27
C ILE A 16 -0.24 -9.62 -3.68
N PHE A 17 0.85 -8.99 -4.12
CA PHE A 17 1.03 -8.59 -5.51
C PHE A 17 1.82 -9.67 -6.24
N ARG A 18 1.36 -10.09 -7.42
CA ARG A 18 2.11 -10.99 -8.29
C ARG A 18 2.40 -10.31 -9.62
N ASP A 19 3.67 -10.28 -10.01
CA ASP A 19 4.07 -9.69 -11.28
C ASP A 19 3.95 -10.66 -12.47
N THR A 20 4.26 -10.16 -13.67
CA THR A 20 4.15 -10.91 -14.93
C THR A 20 5.13 -12.07 -15.07
N THR A 21 6.17 -12.11 -14.24
CA THR A 21 7.14 -13.23 -14.20
C THR A 21 6.75 -14.29 -13.17
N GLY A 22 5.73 -14.02 -12.35
CA GLY A 22 5.26 -14.90 -11.29
C GLY A 22 5.88 -14.60 -9.93
N GLU A 23 6.65 -13.53 -9.78
CA GLU A 23 7.23 -13.14 -8.48
C GLU A 23 6.17 -12.45 -7.61
N GLU A 24 6.11 -12.85 -6.34
CA GLU A 24 5.10 -12.40 -5.37
C GLU A 24 5.70 -11.47 -4.32
N TYR A 25 5.02 -10.36 -4.02
CA TYR A 25 5.39 -9.37 -3.01
C TYR A 25 4.30 -9.36 -1.94
N VAL A 26 4.69 -9.59 -0.69
CA VAL A 26 3.74 -9.81 0.41
C VAL A 26 3.70 -8.58 1.30
N ILE A 27 2.60 -7.86 1.25
CA ILE A 27 2.35 -6.70 2.11
C ILE A 27 1.67 -7.21 3.39
N PRO A 28 2.24 -6.96 4.58
CA PRO A 28 1.64 -7.40 5.83
C PRO A 28 0.29 -6.71 6.07
N GLY A 29 -0.65 -7.39 6.72
CA GLY A 29 -1.93 -6.80 7.13
C GLY A 29 -1.85 -5.85 8.32
N GLU A 30 -0.70 -5.81 8.99
CA GLU A 30 -0.35 -4.70 9.87
C GLU A 30 0.45 -3.67 9.07
N VAL A 31 -0.12 -2.48 8.88
CA VAL A 31 0.54 -1.38 8.18
C VAL A 31 0.81 -0.23 9.15
N ASP A 32 2.03 0.30 9.11
CA ASP A 32 2.44 1.41 9.97
C ASP A 32 1.66 2.70 9.67
N LEU A 33 1.31 3.45 10.72
CA LEU A 33 0.59 4.72 10.62
C LEU A 33 1.34 5.73 9.74
N GLY A 34 2.68 5.76 9.80
CA GLY A 34 3.51 6.64 8.98
C GLY A 34 3.35 6.35 7.48
N PHE A 35 3.21 5.08 7.11
CA PHE A 35 2.93 4.70 5.73
C PHE A 35 1.54 5.15 5.29
N VAL A 36 0.51 4.97 6.12
CA VAL A 36 -0.86 5.42 5.84
C VAL A 36 -0.90 6.94 5.60
N ILE A 37 -0.25 7.72 6.46
CA ILE A 37 -0.15 9.18 6.30
C ILE A 37 0.57 9.54 4.99
N LYS A 38 1.63 8.82 4.63
CA LYS A 38 2.36 9.01 3.37
C LYS A 38 1.49 8.75 2.15
N LEU A 39 0.69 7.68 2.17
CA LEU A 39 -0.23 7.32 1.08
C LEU A 39 -1.32 8.39 0.88
N THR A 40 -1.91 8.89 1.96
CA THR A 40 -2.89 9.99 1.91
C THR A 40 -2.26 11.28 1.36
N ALA A 41 -1.07 11.63 1.85
CA ALA A 41 -0.34 12.80 1.36
C ALA A 41 0.02 12.68 -0.14
N TYR A 42 0.31 11.47 -0.62
CA TYR A 42 0.56 11.21 -2.03
C TYR A 42 -0.67 11.50 -2.89
N GLN A 43 -1.86 11.04 -2.50
CA GLN A 43 -3.11 11.32 -3.24
C GLN A 43 -3.32 12.84 -3.40
N GLU A 44 -3.15 13.61 -2.33
CA GLU A 44 -3.28 15.06 -2.37
C GLU A 44 -2.23 15.73 -3.27
N GLN A 45 -1.00 15.20 -3.26
CA GLN A 45 0.09 15.75 -4.06
C GLN A 45 -0.13 15.47 -5.54
N VAL A 46 -0.51 14.25 -5.93
CA VAL A 46 -0.78 13.91 -7.33
C VAL A 46 -1.91 14.75 -7.90
N ALA A 47 -2.98 15.00 -7.13
CA ALA A 47 -4.07 15.88 -7.54
C ALA A 47 -3.61 17.33 -7.83
N LYS A 48 -2.48 17.76 -7.27
CA LYS A 48 -1.92 19.12 -7.42
C LYS A 48 -0.82 19.20 -8.48
N ILE A 49 -0.29 18.08 -8.97
CA ILE A 49 0.79 18.06 -9.95
C ILE A 49 0.25 18.43 -11.33
N LYS A 50 0.87 19.44 -11.95
CA LYS A 50 0.55 19.89 -13.32
C LYS A 50 1.43 19.23 -14.39
N ASN A 51 2.55 18.64 -13.99
CA ASN A 51 3.52 18.02 -14.89
C ASN A 51 3.42 16.49 -14.81
N GLU A 52 3.02 15.86 -15.91
CA GLU A 52 2.85 14.41 -16.01
C GLU A 52 4.13 13.64 -15.67
N THR A 53 5.32 14.16 -16.01
CA THR A 53 6.59 13.50 -15.72
C THR A 53 6.88 13.45 -14.22
N GLU A 54 6.53 14.51 -13.49
CA GLU A 54 6.67 14.53 -12.03
C GLU A 54 5.65 13.61 -11.36
N ALA A 55 4.44 13.52 -11.90
CA ALA A 55 3.42 12.60 -11.40
C ALA A 55 3.86 11.15 -11.54
N ILE A 56 4.41 10.78 -12.71
CA ILE A 56 4.94 9.42 -12.97
C ILE A 56 6.08 9.09 -12.01
N LYS A 57 7.04 10.01 -11.82
CA LYS A 57 8.16 9.78 -10.91
C LYS A 57 7.69 9.57 -9.47
N LYS A 58 6.75 10.37 -8.98
CA LYS A 58 6.18 10.18 -7.64
C LYS A 58 5.43 8.86 -7.52
N ALA A 59 4.72 8.44 -8.57
CA ALA A 59 4.02 7.16 -8.57
C ALA A 59 5.00 5.98 -8.44
N GLN A 60 6.11 6.05 -9.16
CA GLN A 60 7.18 5.06 -9.04
C GLN A 60 7.80 5.05 -7.65
N GLU A 61 8.07 6.22 -7.06
CA GLU A 61 8.56 6.34 -5.68
C GLU A 61 7.59 5.71 -4.67
N LEU A 62 6.28 5.94 -4.83
CA LEU A 62 5.28 5.34 -3.96
C LEU A 62 5.25 3.80 -4.11
N ILE A 63 5.37 3.26 -5.32
CA ILE A 63 5.41 1.80 -5.51
C ILE A 63 6.65 1.19 -4.85
N VAL A 64 7.79 1.88 -4.93
CA VAL A 64 8.98 1.46 -4.18
C VAL A 64 8.65 1.37 -2.69
N ASP A 65 7.97 2.36 -2.13
CA ASP A 65 7.57 2.32 -0.72
C ASP A 65 6.58 1.19 -0.42
N ILE A 66 5.56 0.99 -1.25
CA ILE A 66 4.55 -0.08 -1.10
C ILE A 66 5.25 -1.44 -1.10
N LEU A 67 6.03 -1.73 -2.13
CA LEU A 67 6.64 -3.05 -2.29
C LEU A 67 7.77 -3.29 -1.28
N ASN A 68 8.37 -2.25 -0.69
CA ASN A 68 9.32 -2.37 0.42
C ASN A 68 8.66 -2.64 1.78
N LEU A 69 7.32 -2.62 1.88
CA LEU A 69 6.65 -3.16 3.07
C LEU A 69 6.92 -4.66 3.23
N ASP A 70 7.17 -5.36 2.12
CA ASP A 70 7.73 -6.70 2.13
C ASP A 70 9.22 -6.65 2.55
N GLN A 71 9.46 -6.82 3.86
CA GLN A 71 10.82 -6.78 4.44
C GLN A 71 11.76 -7.87 3.92
N SER A 72 11.22 -8.89 3.23
CA SER A 72 12.05 -9.95 2.62
C SER A 72 12.76 -9.48 1.34
N LYS A 73 12.32 -8.35 0.77
CA LYS A 73 12.82 -7.81 -0.49
C LYS A 73 13.32 -6.39 -0.34
N LYS A 74 14.30 -6.05 -1.17
CA LYS A 74 14.80 -4.68 -1.27
C LYS A 74 14.45 -4.13 -2.64
N ILE A 75 13.41 -3.29 -2.67
CA ILE A 75 12.88 -2.69 -3.88
C ILE A 75 13.53 -1.32 -4.09
N THR A 76 14.01 -1.08 -5.31
CA THR A 76 14.63 0.18 -5.70
C THR A 76 13.81 0.88 -6.79
N LEU A 77 14.05 2.17 -6.98
CA LEU A 77 13.38 2.93 -8.04
C LEU A 77 13.71 2.38 -9.43
N ASP A 78 14.94 1.94 -9.64
CA ASP A 78 15.37 1.37 -10.92
C ASP A 78 14.66 0.03 -11.19
N PHE A 79 14.49 -0.80 -10.15
CA PHE A 79 13.68 -2.00 -10.25
C PHE A 79 12.26 -1.70 -10.69
N VAL A 80 11.61 -0.70 -10.09
CA VAL A 80 10.24 -0.32 -10.45
C VAL A 80 10.16 0.21 -11.88
N LYS A 81 11.14 0.99 -12.32
CA LYS A 81 11.20 1.50 -13.71
C LYS A 81 11.35 0.39 -14.74
N GLU A 82 12.11 -0.66 -14.43
CA GLU A 82 12.33 -1.78 -15.36
C GLU A 82 11.18 -2.78 -15.33
N ARG A 83 10.74 -3.16 -14.12
CA ARG A 83 9.75 -4.22 -13.88
C ARG A 83 8.30 -3.75 -14.04
N PHE A 84 8.03 -2.51 -13.65
CA PHE A 84 6.67 -1.93 -13.58
C PHE A 84 6.54 -0.66 -14.43
N ASN A 85 7.12 -0.65 -15.63
CA ASN A 85 7.06 0.50 -16.56
C ASN A 85 5.68 0.72 -17.20
N ASP A 86 4.73 -0.19 -17.01
CA ASP A 86 3.37 -0.04 -17.52
C ASP A 86 2.51 0.75 -16.53
N ILE A 87 1.91 1.85 -17.01
CA ILE A 87 1.03 2.70 -16.21
C ILE A 87 -0.14 1.93 -15.58
N ARG A 88 -0.59 0.82 -16.20
CA ARG A 88 -1.64 -0.05 -15.68
C ARG A 88 -1.20 -0.77 -14.41
N TYR A 89 0.06 -1.21 -14.34
CA TYR A 89 0.60 -1.85 -13.14
C TYR A 89 0.73 -0.83 -12.01
N ILE A 90 1.23 0.36 -12.34
CA ILE A 90 1.38 1.45 -11.37
C ILE A 90 0.03 1.80 -10.73
N LYS A 91 -0.98 2.03 -11.57
CA LYS A 91 -2.33 2.36 -11.13
C LYS A 91 -2.92 1.26 -10.26
N LEU A 92 -2.82 0.01 -10.70
CA LEU A 92 -3.37 -1.14 -9.99
C LEU A 92 -2.75 -1.32 -8.61
N ILE A 93 -1.42 -1.25 -8.49
CA ILE A 93 -0.72 -1.40 -7.21
C ILE A 93 -1.17 -0.34 -6.20
N ILE A 94 -1.25 0.92 -6.65
CA ILE A 94 -1.66 2.03 -5.79
C ILE A 94 -3.14 1.90 -5.40
N GLU A 95 -4.04 1.60 -6.34
CA GLU A 95 -5.47 1.42 -6.07
C GLU A 95 -5.76 0.25 -5.13
N SER A 96 -5.11 -0.90 -5.35
CA SER A 96 -5.24 -2.06 -4.47
C SER A 96 -4.70 -1.76 -3.06
N MET A 97 -3.57 -1.06 -2.93
CA MET A 97 -3.06 -0.66 -1.62
C MET A 97 -4.00 0.29 -0.90
N MET A 98 -4.60 1.26 -1.61
CA MET A 98 -5.58 2.17 -1.03
C MET A 98 -6.85 1.44 -0.57
N SER A 99 -7.34 0.47 -1.35
CA SER A 99 -8.46 -0.38 -0.95
C SER A 99 -8.13 -1.17 0.31
N PHE A 100 -6.95 -1.78 0.36
CA PHE A 100 -6.48 -2.56 1.49
C PHE A 100 -6.38 -1.74 2.78
N ILE A 101 -5.83 -0.52 2.70
CA ILE A 101 -5.81 0.40 3.84
C ILE A 101 -7.23 0.78 4.28
N ASN A 102 -8.14 1.03 3.33
CA ASN A 102 -9.53 1.34 3.68
C ASN A 102 -10.24 0.16 4.35
N GLU A 103 -9.93 -1.08 3.96
CA GLU A 103 -10.46 -2.28 4.61
C GLU A 103 -9.92 -2.40 6.04
N ILE A 104 -8.62 -2.18 6.26
CA ILE A 104 -7.99 -2.17 7.59
C ILE A 104 -8.62 -1.09 8.49
N VAL A 105 -8.85 0.11 7.95
CA VAL A 105 -9.36 1.26 8.72
C VAL A 105 -10.86 1.16 8.99
N ASN A 106 -11.64 0.60 8.06
CA ASN A 106 -13.11 0.52 8.15
C ASN A 106 -13.59 -0.90 8.49
N ASP A 107 -12.87 -1.62 9.34
CA ASP A 107 -13.14 -3.02 9.73
C ASP A 107 -14.66 -3.27 9.92
N PRO A 108 -15.28 -4.20 9.16
CA PRO A 108 -16.72 -4.50 9.24
C PRO A 108 -17.19 -4.97 10.63
N ASN A 109 -16.29 -5.28 11.57
CA ASN A 109 -16.63 -5.53 12.97
C ASN A 109 -16.87 -4.26 13.80
N SER A 110 -16.65 -3.05 13.26
CA SER A 110 -16.99 -1.79 13.93
C SER A 110 -18.51 -1.58 14.06
N ASP A 111 -19.29 -2.18 13.17
CA ASP A 111 -20.75 -2.23 13.24
C ASP A 111 -21.21 -3.42 14.11
N SER A 112 -20.79 -3.44 15.38
CA SER A 112 -21.49 -4.29 16.36
C SER A 112 -22.93 -3.80 16.47
N PRO A 113 -23.96 -4.65 16.28
CA PRO A 113 -25.32 -4.25 16.53
C PRO A 113 -25.45 -3.88 18.01
N ALA A 114 -25.83 -2.63 18.27
CA ALA A 114 -26.19 -2.14 19.60
C ALA A 114 -27.49 -2.81 20.10
#